data_AF-A0A5U1FLE2-F1
#
_entry.id   AF-A0A5U1FLE2-F1
#
_cell.length_a   1.000
_cell.length_b   1.000
_cell.length_c   1.000
_cell.angle_alpha   90.00
_cell.angle_beta   90.00
_cell.angle_gamma   90.00
#
_symmetry.space_group_name_H-M   'P 1'
#
loop_
_entity.id
_entity.type
_entity.pdbx_description
1 polymer ?
#
loop_
_entity_poly.entity_id
_entity_poly.type
_entity_poly.pdbx_seq_one_letter_code
_entity_poly.pdbx_strand_id
1 'polypeptide(L)'
;TIQTDSNNINITNIDWHGLINRINKFILSKENYWITSTTIEGCLINEKSLILFKKWMLSEVLGNLNPKNIGNIDEIINSARLSPYLNDTQLLQACESVLSNNPAIQTLSDQNRLFIRKLKSDLVKLLSRRLNTVFPDDKIQSIVLRLLFCGKTETLTATFNKNFKKIVPVHFATEISNFRNDFTMLGYLTEKTSGWVTKFVDFSINEIEKNSADIKGFHDEFRLIFSELSSILDRLRFR
;
A
#
# COMPACT_ATOMS: atom_id res chain seq x y z
N THR A 1 -3.32 -17.33 29.90
CA THR A 1 -4.12 -16.23 29.31
C THR A 1 -3.20 -15.40 28.43
N ILE A 2 -3.57 -15.11 27.19
CA ILE A 2 -2.77 -14.27 26.29
C ILE A 2 -2.74 -12.85 26.88
N GLN A 3 -1.54 -12.31 27.09
CA GLN A 3 -1.32 -10.93 27.51
C GLN A 3 -0.96 -10.10 26.27
N THR A 4 -1.47 -8.89 26.20
CA THR A 4 -1.27 -7.97 25.09
C THR A 4 -0.71 -6.64 25.57
N ASP A 5 -0.18 -5.84 24.65
CA ASP A 5 0.15 -4.44 24.90
C ASP A 5 -1.10 -3.57 25.13
N SER A 6 -0.91 -2.31 25.48
CA SER A 6 -2.01 -1.37 25.81
C SER A 6 -3.01 -1.15 24.67
N ASN A 7 -2.61 -1.43 23.43
CA ASN A 7 -3.44 -1.25 22.24
C ASN A 7 -4.09 -2.57 21.78
N ASN A 8 -3.80 -3.69 22.43
CA ASN A 8 -4.20 -5.04 22.02
C ASN A 8 -3.70 -5.44 20.62
N ILE A 9 -2.55 -4.91 20.20
CA ILE A 9 -1.97 -5.15 18.88
C ILE A 9 -0.85 -6.19 18.97
N ASN A 10 -0.07 -6.22 20.05
CA ASN A 10 1.06 -7.14 20.22
C ASN A 10 0.84 -8.10 21.40
N ILE A 11 1.21 -9.38 21.28
CA ILE A 11 1.18 -10.36 22.38
C ILE A 11 2.49 -10.30 23.17
N THR A 12 2.41 -10.20 24.51
CA THR A 12 3.57 -9.96 25.37
C THR A 12 4.09 -11.19 26.12
N ASN A 13 3.34 -12.30 26.16
CA ASN A 13 3.68 -13.49 26.95
C ASN A 13 3.76 -14.80 26.15
N ILE A 14 4.38 -14.77 24.96
CA ILE A 14 4.60 -15.97 24.14
C ILE A 14 5.81 -16.78 24.66
N ASP A 15 5.61 -18.05 24.98
CA ASP A 15 6.70 -19.04 25.12
C ASP A 15 7.20 -19.48 23.74
N TRP A 16 8.17 -18.73 23.23
CA TRP A 16 8.78 -18.99 21.93
C TRP A 16 9.49 -20.33 21.88
N HIS A 17 10.15 -20.74 22.98
CA HIS A 17 11.02 -21.90 22.97
C HIS A 17 10.21 -23.21 22.90
N GLY A 18 9.10 -23.29 23.64
CA GLY A 18 8.17 -24.40 23.58
C GLY A 18 7.45 -24.50 22.23
N LEU A 19 7.06 -23.35 21.67
CA LEU A 19 6.44 -23.28 20.35
C LEU A 19 7.37 -23.76 19.23
N ILE A 20 8.62 -23.26 19.20
CA ILE A 20 9.65 -23.64 18.21
C ILE A 20 9.89 -25.15 18.26
N ASN A 21 10.04 -25.74 19.45
CA ASN A 21 10.26 -27.18 19.59
C ASN A 21 9.10 -28.03 19.05
N ARG A 22 7.84 -27.61 19.29
CA ARG A 22 6.67 -28.31 18.73
C ARG A 22 6.61 -28.19 17.21
N ILE A 23 6.84 -26.99 16.69
CA ILE A 23 6.88 -26.72 15.25
C ILE A 23 7.92 -27.61 14.56
N ASN A 24 9.16 -27.63 15.07
CA ASN A 24 10.24 -28.42 14.50
C ASN A 24 9.91 -29.92 14.51
N LYS A 25 9.38 -30.42 15.64
CA LYS A 25 9.13 -31.85 15.83
C LYS A 25 7.95 -32.39 15.04
N PHE A 26 6.90 -31.59 14.84
CA PHE A 26 5.63 -32.10 14.30
C PHE A 26 5.23 -31.52 12.94
N ILE A 27 5.72 -30.33 12.59
CA ILE A 27 5.37 -29.64 11.34
C ILE A 27 6.51 -29.79 10.35
N LEU A 28 7.70 -29.29 10.69
CA LEU A 28 8.82 -29.22 9.75
C LEU A 28 9.49 -30.58 9.47
N SER A 29 9.39 -31.54 10.40
CA SER A 29 9.98 -32.87 10.24
C SER A 29 9.17 -33.82 9.34
N LYS A 30 7.87 -33.52 9.13
CA LYS A 30 6.93 -34.42 8.44
C LYS A 30 6.53 -33.93 7.06
N GLU A 31 6.58 -32.63 6.82
CA GLU A 31 6.14 -32.00 5.58
C GLU A 31 6.97 -30.74 5.28
N ASN A 32 7.02 -30.37 4.01
CA ASN A 32 7.72 -29.18 3.51
C ASN A 32 6.93 -27.88 3.78
N TYR A 33 6.57 -27.64 5.05
CA TYR A 33 5.88 -26.42 5.47
C TYR A 33 6.83 -25.23 5.52
N TRP A 34 6.32 -24.06 5.13
CA TRP A 34 7.01 -22.78 5.28
C TRP A 34 6.38 -21.98 6.40
N ILE A 35 7.22 -21.49 7.31
CA ILE A 35 6.81 -20.66 8.42
C ILE A 35 7.37 -19.28 8.17
N THR A 36 6.49 -18.36 7.85
CA THR A 36 6.77 -16.95 7.68
C THR A 36 6.27 -16.21 8.93
N SER A 37 6.97 -15.15 9.34
CA SER A 37 6.50 -14.30 10.43
C SER A 37 5.28 -13.48 10.03
N THR A 38 5.06 -13.31 8.72
CA THR A 38 3.95 -12.52 8.20
C THR A 38 3.34 -13.09 6.91
N THR A 39 2.33 -12.41 6.35
CA THR A 39 1.71 -12.78 5.07
C THR A 39 2.53 -12.27 3.89
N ILE A 40 2.24 -12.68 2.66
CA ILE A 40 2.94 -12.14 1.47
C ILE A 40 2.81 -10.62 1.39
N GLU A 41 1.63 -10.06 1.70
CA GLU A 41 1.44 -8.61 1.76
C GLU A 41 2.25 -7.96 2.89
N GLY A 42 2.49 -8.69 3.99
CA GLY A 42 3.40 -8.23 5.04
C GLY A 42 4.87 -8.28 4.66
N CYS A 43 5.27 -9.24 3.83
CA CYS A 43 6.62 -9.25 3.25
C CYS A 43 6.84 -8.06 2.31
N LEU A 44 5.77 -7.57 1.68
CA LEU A 44 5.82 -6.49 0.68
C LEU A 44 5.56 -5.10 1.26
N ILE A 45 4.66 -4.96 2.23
CA ILE A 45 4.31 -3.69 2.88
C ILE A 45 4.74 -3.77 4.35
N ASN A 46 5.97 -3.33 4.60
CA ASN A 46 6.60 -3.26 5.92
C ASN A 46 7.42 -1.97 6.04
N GLU A 47 8.02 -1.75 7.20
CA GLU A 47 8.77 -0.54 7.52
C GLU A 47 9.92 -0.29 6.54
N LYS A 48 10.61 -1.34 6.10
CA LYS A 48 11.76 -1.25 5.19
C LYS A 48 11.33 -0.95 3.76
N SER A 49 10.18 -1.46 3.34
CA SER A 49 9.65 -1.24 1.98
C SER A 49 8.73 -0.03 1.87
N LEU A 50 8.38 0.62 2.98
CA LEU A 50 7.39 1.70 3.02
C LEU A 50 7.74 2.88 2.09
N ILE A 51 9.01 3.29 2.05
CA ILE A 51 9.46 4.36 1.14
C ILE A 51 9.23 3.96 -0.32
N LEU A 52 9.58 2.72 -0.67
CA LEU A 52 9.41 2.19 -2.02
C LEU A 52 7.93 2.06 -2.39
N PHE A 53 7.10 1.65 -1.44
CA PHE A 53 5.65 1.58 -1.60
C PHE A 53 5.01 2.96 -1.80
N LYS A 54 5.44 3.99 -1.05
CA LYS A 54 5.01 5.39 -1.26
C LYS A 54 5.41 5.90 -2.65
N LYS A 55 6.62 5.59 -3.11
CA LYS A 55 7.08 5.91 -4.48
C LYS A 55 6.25 5.21 -5.56
N TRP A 56 5.91 3.94 -5.34
CA TRP A 56 5.05 3.18 -6.25
C TRP A 56 3.65 3.81 -6.34
N MET A 57 3.01 4.12 -5.21
CA MET A 57 1.70 4.79 -5.22
C MET A 57 1.73 6.13 -5.97
N LEU A 58 2.80 6.93 -5.81
CA LEU A 58 3.03 8.14 -6.60
C LEU A 58 3.08 7.82 -8.09
N SER A 59 3.82 6.78 -8.50
CA SER A 59 3.92 6.37 -9.90
C SER A 59 2.56 5.94 -10.48
N GLU A 60 1.73 5.25 -9.69
CA GLU A 60 0.38 4.84 -10.10
C GLU A 60 -0.54 6.05 -10.30
N VAL A 61 -0.50 7.02 -9.39
CA VAL A 61 -1.27 8.28 -9.54
C VAL A 61 -0.81 9.05 -10.78
N LEU A 62 0.51 9.16 -10.99
CA LEU A 62 1.05 9.92 -12.11
C LEU A 62 0.78 9.25 -13.46
N GLY A 63 0.97 7.94 -13.56
CA GLY A 63 0.86 7.17 -14.80
C GLY A 63 -0.54 6.71 -15.15
N ASN A 64 -1.35 6.33 -14.16
CA ASN A 64 -2.57 5.55 -14.40
C ASN A 64 -3.87 6.31 -14.11
N LEU A 65 -3.85 7.36 -13.28
CA LEU A 65 -5.02 8.25 -13.15
C LEU A 65 -5.02 9.25 -14.29
N ASN A 66 -5.90 9.13 -15.27
CA ASN A 66 -5.95 10.03 -16.42
C ASN A 66 -7.25 10.83 -16.45
N PRO A 67 -7.30 11.93 -17.22
CA PRO A 67 -8.56 12.63 -17.48
C PRO A 67 -9.65 11.64 -17.91
N LYS A 68 -10.87 11.78 -17.37
CA LYS A 68 -12.00 10.93 -17.72
C LYS A 68 -12.28 10.99 -19.21
N ASN A 69 -12.65 9.84 -19.78
CA ASN A 69 -13.01 9.75 -21.19
C ASN A 69 -14.50 10.10 -21.40
N ILE A 70 -14.83 11.38 -21.22
CA ILE A 70 -16.17 11.93 -21.43
C ILE A 70 -16.09 13.11 -22.40
N GLY A 71 -17.17 13.36 -23.16
CA GLY A 71 -17.16 14.33 -24.27
C GLY A 71 -16.88 15.78 -23.87
N ASN A 72 -17.22 16.17 -22.64
CA ASN A 72 -17.06 17.53 -22.12
C ASN A 72 -15.94 17.68 -21.07
N ILE A 73 -14.98 16.75 -21.02
CA ILE A 73 -13.95 16.78 -19.98
C ILE A 73 -13.10 18.05 -20.01
N ASP A 74 -12.80 18.61 -21.18
CA ASP A 74 -11.99 19.82 -21.29
C ASP A 74 -12.68 21.04 -20.66
N GLU A 75 -14.01 21.14 -20.78
CA GLU A 75 -14.83 22.16 -20.12
C GLU A 75 -14.86 21.98 -18.60
N ILE A 76 -14.97 20.74 -18.13
CA ILE A 76 -14.95 20.41 -16.70
C ILE A 76 -13.58 20.77 -16.11
N ILE A 77 -12.48 20.43 -16.81
CA ILE A 77 -11.13 20.78 -16.39
C ILE A 77 -10.95 22.30 -16.36
N ASN A 78 -11.42 23.02 -17.39
CA ASN A 78 -11.37 24.48 -17.41
C ASN A 78 -12.14 25.10 -16.24
N SER A 79 -13.33 24.57 -15.94
CA SER A 79 -14.14 25.02 -14.80
C SER A 79 -13.41 24.79 -13.46
N ALA A 80 -12.83 23.61 -13.28
CA ALA A 80 -12.03 23.27 -12.08
C ALA A 80 -10.74 24.10 -11.99
N ARG A 81 -10.17 24.53 -13.12
CA ARG A 81 -8.98 25.39 -13.18
C ARG A 81 -9.32 26.84 -12.81
N LEU A 82 -10.48 27.33 -13.25
CA LEU A 82 -10.95 28.69 -12.95
C LEU A 82 -11.45 28.84 -11.51
N SER A 83 -11.90 27.74 -10.89
CA SER A 83 -12.33 27.69 -9.49
C SER A 83 -11.32 26.88 -8.65
N PRO A 84 -10.27 27.52 -8.11
CA PRO A 84 -9.25 26.82 -7.34
C PRO A 84 -9.87 26.20 -6.07
N TYR A 85 -9.51 24.95 -5.78
CA TYR A 85 -9.85 24.31 -4.50
C TYR A 85 -9.12 25.00 -3.34
N LEU A 86 -9.84 25.22 -2.25
CA LEU A 86 -9.36 25.93 -1.05
C LEU A 86 -9.06 24.98 0.12
N ASN A 87 -9.53 23.72 0.04
CA ASN A 87 -9.36 22.72 1.08
C ASN A 87 -9.27 21.30 0.49
N ASP A 88 -8.91 20.35 1.34
CA ASP A 88 -8.74 18.94 0.96
C ASP A 88 -9.99 18.31 0.35
N THR A 89 -11.18 18.65 0.87
CA THR A 89 -12.45 18.11 0.37
C THR A 89 -12.69 18.57 -1.06
N GLN A 90 -12.48 19.86 -1.34
CA GLN A 90 -12.60 20.42 -2.69
C GLN A 90 -11.52 19.86 -3.64
N LEU A 91 -10.32 19.60 -3.14
CA LEU A 91 -9.27 18.93 -3.91
C LEU A 91 -9.68 17.51 -4.31
N LEU A 92 -10.21 16.72 -3.36
CA LEU A 92 -10.70 15.37 -3.64
C LEU A 92 -11.86 15.38 -4.64
N GLN A 93 -12.83 16.28 -4.47
CA GLN A 93 -13.94 16.47 -5.43
C GLN A 93 -13.45 16.88 -6.83
N ALA A 94 -12.46 17.77 -6.91
CA ALA A 94 -11.85 18.17 -8.17
C ALA A 94 -11.14 16.97 -8.83
N CYS A 95 -10.40 16.17 -8.05
CA CYS A 95 -9.79 14.94 -8.56
C CYS A 95 -10.86 13.97 -9.05
N GLU A 96 -11.89 13.67 -8.25
CA GLU A 96 -12.97 12.75 -8.58
C GLU A 96 -13.77 13.16 -9.81
N SER A 97 -13.95 14.47 -10.03
CA SER A 97 -14.68 14.96 -11.20
C SER A 97 -13.89 14.78 -12.49
N VAL A 98 -12.56 14.93 -12.47
CA VAL A 98 -11.75 14.95 -13.70
C VAL A 98 -10.91 13.70 -13.94
N LEU A 99 -10.52 12.95 -12.91
CA LEU A 99 -9.60 11.80 -13.04
C LEU A 99 -10.34 10.46 -12.98
N SER A 100 -9.82 9.46 -13.68
CA SER A 100 -10.20 8.05 -13.57
C SER A 100 -9.05 7.15 -13.98
N ASN A 101 -9.03 5.90 -13.53
CA ASN A 101 -8.17 4.90 -14.16
C ASN A 101 -8.73 4.58 -15.56
N ASN A 102 -8.07 5.09 -16.61
CA ASN A 102 -8.43 4.80 -17.99
C ASN A 102 -7.16 4.81 -18.87
N PRO A 103 -6.99 3.81 -19.75
CA PRO A 103 -5.90 3.80 -20.72
C PRO A 103 -6.01 4.90 -21.80
N ALA A 104 -7.20 5.48 -22.01
CA ALA A 104 -7.41 6.46 -23.07
C ALA A 104 -6.73 7.81 -22.76
N ILE A 105 -5.80 8.20 -23.62
CA ILE A 105 -5.19 9.53 -23.59
C ILE A 105 -6.05 10.45 -24.47
N GLN A 106 -6.82 11.33 -23.83
CA GLN A 106 -7.48 12.41 -24.56
C GLN A 106 -6.53 13.57 -24.86
N THR A 107 -6.69 14.17 -26.02
CA THR A 107 -5.96 15.38 -26.41
C THR A 107 -6.51 16.58 -25.66
N LEU A 108 -5.82 16.97 -24.59
CA LEU A 108 -6.10 18.21 -23.85
C LEU A 108 -5.24 19.38 -24.34
N SER A 109 -5.72 20.60 -24.11
CA SER A 109 -4.90 21.82 -24.23
C SER A 109 -3.70 21.80 -23.26
N ASP A 110 -2.62 22.51 -23.58
CA ASP A 110 -1.41 22.51 -22.75
C ASP A 110 -1.66 23.05 -21.33
N GLN A 111 -2.54 24.06 -21.19
CA GLN A 111 -2.93 24.58 -19.88
C GLN A 111 -3.66 23.51 -19.05
N ASN A 112 -4.57 22.75 -19.66
CA ASN A 112 -5.29 21.68 -18.99
C ASN A 112 -4.38 20.51 -18.63
N ARG A 113 -3.40 20.18 -19.49
CA ARG A 113 -2.36 19.18 -19.16
C ARG A 113 -1.54 19.59 -17.94
N LEU A 114 -1.12 20.86 -17.85
CA LEU A 114 -0.38 21.38 -16.69
C LEU A 114 -1.22 21.35 -15.42
N PHE A 115 -2.50 21.75 -15.52
CA PHE A 115 -3.43 21.67 -14.40
C PHE A 115 -3.61 20.23 -13.89
N ILE A 116 -3.79 19.27 -14.80
CA ILE A 116 -3.92 17.84 -14.43
C ILE A 116 -2.67 17.33 -13.73
N ARG A 117 -1.46 17.68 -14.22
CA ARG A 117 -0.20 17.32 -13.55
C ARG A 117 -0.13 17.90 -12.13
N LYS A 118 -0.49 19.17 -11.96
CA LYS A 118 -0.56 19.82 -10.64
C LYS A 118 -1.57 19.08 -9.74
N LEU A 119 -2.76 18.81 -10.24
CA LEU A 119 -3.83 18.14 -9.50
C LEU A 119 -3.39 16.77 -8.97
N LYS A 120 -2.75 15.95 -9.82
CA LYS A 120 -2.16 14.66 -9.41
C LYS A 120 -1.08 14.82 -8.34
N SER A 121 -0.19 15.79 -8.50
CA SER A 121 0.85 16.08 -7.50
C SER A 121 0.25 16.47 -6.15
N ASP A 122 -0.80 17.30 -6.16
CA ASP A 122 -1.42 17.78 -4.93
C ASP A 122 -2.24 16.69 -4.25
N LEU A 123 -2.86 15.78 -5.02
CA LEU A 123 -3.46 14.55 -4.49
C LEU A 123 -2.41 13.69 -3.75
N VAL A 124 -1.23 13.45 -4.34
CA VAL A 124 -0.21 12.62 -3.68
C VAL A 124 0.32 13.27 -2.40
N LYS A 125 0.50 14.60 -2.41
CA LYS A 125 0.88 15.35 -1.22
C LYS A 125 -0.19 15.25 -0.13
N LEU A 126 -1.47 15.33 -0.50
CA LEU A 126 -2.59 15.15 0.42
C LEU A 126 -2.56 13.76 1.07
N LEU A 127 -2.49 12.69 0.27
CA LEU A 127 -2.47 11.32 0.77
C LEU A 127 -1.26 11.07 1.68
N SER A 128 -0.08 11.56 1.28
CA SER A 128 1.15 11.44 2.08
C SER A 128 1.06 12.21 3.40
N ARG A 129 0.54 13.44 3.35
CA ARG A 129 0.33 14.27 4.56
C ARG A 129 -0.63 13.59 5.51
N ARG A 130 -1.78 13.10 5.04
CA ARG A 130 -2.77 12.40 5.87
C ARG A 130 -2.19 11.14 6.51
N LEU A 131 -1.47 10.34 5.73
CA LEU A 131 -0.80 9.16 6.24
C LEU A 131 0.18 9.51 7.39
N ASN A 132 0.99 10.55 7.22
CA ASN A 132 1.98 10.95 8.22
C ASN A 132 1.39 11.68 9.44
N THR A 133 0.27 12.40 9.28
CA THR A 133 -0.37 13.16 10.38
C THR A 133 -1.26 12.28 11.25
N VAL A 134 -1.97 11.33 10.64
CA VAL A 134 -2.91 10.45 11.35
C VAL A 134 -2.19 9.26 11.97
N PHE A 135 -1.13 8.75 11.33
CA PHE A 135 -0.43 7.55 11.77
C PHE A 135 1.02 7.85 12.18
N PRO A 136 1.38 7.60 13.45
CA PRO A 136 2.53 8.23 14.09
C PRO A 136 3.90 7.71 13.61
N ASP A 137 3.95 6.49 13.09
CA ASP A 137 5.21 5.84 12.73
C ASP A 137 5.07 4.90 11.52
N ASP A 138 6.21 4.50 10.97
CA ASP A 138 6.30 3.65 9.78
C ASP A 138 5.68 2.25 9.97
N LYS A 139 5.69 1.71 11.20
CA LYS A 139 5.07 0.43 11.52
C LYS A 139 3.55 0.52 11.38
N ILE A 140 2.94 1.52 12.00
CA ILE A 140 1.50 1.76 11.90
C ILE A 140 1.11 2.13 10.47
N GLN A 141 1.88 2.97 9.79
CA GLN A 141 1.63 3.33 8.39
C GLN A 141 1.65 2.10 7.48
N SER A 142 2.61 1.18 7.66
CA SER A 142 2.70 -0.06 6.89
C SER A 142 1.50 -0.96 7.14
N ILE A 143 1.04 -1.09 8.39
CA ILE A 143 -0.17 -1.85 8.75
C ILE A 143 -1.40 -1.25 8.08
N VAL A 144 -1.56 0.07 8.13
CA VAL A 144 -2.69 0.78 7.51
C VAL A 144 -2.70 0.55 6.01
N LEU A 145 -1.58 0.80 5.32
CA LEU A 145 -1.48 0.57 3.87
C LEU A 145 -1.76 -0.89 3.51
N ARG A 146 -1.23 -1.85 4.28
CA ARG A 146 -1.53 -3.27 4.08
C ARG A 146 -3.02 -3.57 4.18
N LEU A 147 -3.69 -2.98 5.17
CA LEU A 147 -5.14 -3.12 5.38
C LEU A 147 -5.98 -2.44 4.28
N LEU A 148 -5.50 -1.33 3.72
CA LEU A 148 -6.13 -0.66 2.56
C LEU A 148 -6.00 -1.51 1.30
N PHE A 149 -4.84 -2.11 1.06
CA PHE A 149 -4.55 -2.93 -0.12
C PHE A 149 -5.02 -4.39 0.03
N CYS A 150 -6.11 -4.60 0.77
CA CYS A 150 -6.74 -5.90 0.99
C CYS A 150 -5.81 -6.99 1.56
N GLY A 151 -4.70 -6.61 2.18
CA GLY A 151 -3.85 -7.51 2.93
C GLY A 151 -4.41 -7.81 4.32
N LYS A 152 -3.73 -8.72 5.01
CA LYS A 152 -3.99 -9.07 6.42
C LYS A 152 -2.81 -8.64 7.27
N THR A 153 -3.08 -8.31 8.52
CA THR A 153 -2.03 -8.20 9.55
C THR A 153 -1.50 -9.59 9.93
N GLU A 154 -0.44 -9.61 10.73
CA GLU A 154 0.12 -10.85 11.32
C GLU A 154 -0.91 -11.63 12.17
N THR A 155 -1.85 -10.94 12.81
CA THR A 155 -2.96 -11.57 13.54
C THR A 155 -4.12 -12.00 12.64
N LEU A 156 -3.89 -12.04 11.32
CA LEU A 156 -4.87 -12.37 10.28
C LEU A 156 -6.08 -11.43 10.22
N THR A 157 -5.96 -10.24 10.82
CA THR A 157 -6.99 -9.20 10.80
C THR A 157 -6.95 -8.45 9.47
N ALA A 158 -8.10 -8.35 8.78
CA ALA A 158 -8.30 -7.57 7.56
C ALA A 158 -9.58 -6.75 7.63
N THR A 159 -9.65 -5.62 6.90
CA THR A 159 -10.81 -4.70 6.93
C THR A 159 -12.12 -5.34 6.45
N PHE A 160 -12.04 -6.35 5.59
CA PHE A 160 -13.19 -7.12 5.11
C PHE A 160 -13.60 -8.28 6.03
N ASN A 161 -12.86 -8.56 7.12
CA ASN A 161 -13.26 -9.58 8.08
C ASN A 161 -14.41 -9.05 8.96
N LYS A 162 -15.46 -9.86 9.16
CA LYS A 162 -16.60 -9.53 10.03
C LYS A 162 -16.22 -9.13 11.46
N ASN A 163 -15.05 -9.58 11.94
CA ASN A 163 -14.55 -9.30 13.29
C ASN A 163 -13.60 -8.09 13.36
N PHE A 164 -13.28 -7.43 12.24
CA PHE A 164 -12.35 -6.28 12.24
C PHE A 164 -12.74 -5.23 13.27
N LYS A 165 -13.99 -4.78 13.24
CA LYS A 165 -14.54 -3.79 14.19
C LYS A 165 -14.67 -4.29 15.64
N LYS A 166 -14.53 -5.60 15.87
CA LYS A 166 -14.56 -6.20 17.22
C LYS A 166 -13.18 -6.26 17.86
N ILE A 167 -12.15 -6.42 17.04
CA ILE A 167 -10.76 -6.64 17.48
C ILE A 167 -10.01 -5.32 17.51
N VAL A 168 -10.26 -4.45 16.52
CA VAL A 168 -9.53 -3.19 16.35
C VAL A 168 -10.23 -2.07 17.13
N PRO A 169 -9.48 -1.22 17.88
CA PRO A 169 -10.03 -0.07 18.56
C PRO A 169 -10.87 0.82 17.63
N VAL A 170 -12.02 1.29 18.12
CA VAL A 170 -13.00 2.05 17.32
C VAL A 170 -12.38 3.28 16.67
N HIS A 171 -11.52 4.01 17.39
CA HIS A 171 -10.81 5.17 16.86
C HIS A 171 -9.96 4.79 15.64
N PHE A 172 -9.09 3.79 15.78
CA PHE A 172 -8.19 3.36 14.71
C PHE A 172 -8.96 2.80 13.49
N ALA A 173 -10.04 2.04 13.74
CA ALA A 173 -10.92 1.57 12.67
C ALA A 173 -11.60 2.74 11.92
N THR A 174 -11.95 3.81 12.64
CA THR A 174 -12.54 5.03 12.05
C THR A 174 -11.52 5.78 11.21
N GLU A 175 -10.28 5.93 11.69
CA GLU A 175 -9.19 6.57 10.94
C GLU A 175 -8.88 5.81 9.65
N ILE A 176 -8.81 4.48 9.70
CA ILE A 176 -8.61 3.64 8.51
C ILE A 176 -9.78 3.82 7.54
N SER A 177 -11.02 3.87 8.02
CA SER A 177 -12.19 4.07 7.17
C SER A 177 -12.18 5.44 6.50
N ASN A 178 -11.83 6.49 7.25
CA ASN A 178 -11.73 7.85 6.71
C ASN A 178 -10.62 7.93 5.65
N PHE A 179 -9.44 7.36 5.95
CA PHE A 179 -8.34 7.34 5.00
C PHE A 179 -8.68 6.52 3.75
N ARG A 180 -9.39 5.40 3.89
CA ARG A 180 -9.88 4.61 2.75
C ARG A 180 -10.83 5.42 1.85
N ASN A 181 -11.65 6.30 2.41
CA ASN A 181 -12.54 7.16 1.62
C ASN A 181 -11.75 8.17 0.77
N ASP A 182 -10.55 8.59 1.20
CA ASP A 182 -9.66 9.42 0.38
C ASP A 182 -9.01 8.64 -0.78
N PHE A 183 -9.01 7.30 -0.68
CA PHE A 183 -8.43 6.37 -1.65
C PHE A 183 -9.45 5.84 -2.66
N THR A 184 -10.69 6.32 -2.67
CA THR A 184 -11.76 5.87 -3.60
C THR A 184 -11.32 5.89 -5.05
N MET A 185 -10.61 6.94 -5.47
CA MET A 185 -10.05 7.09 -6.82
C MET A 185 -9.00 6.02 -7.17
N LEU A 186 -8.32 5.50 -6.16
CA LEU A 186 -7.35 4.41 -6.24
C LEU A 186 -8.01 3.04 -5.97
N GLY A 187 -9.34 2.97 -6.05
CA GLY A 187 -10.11 1.73 -5.86
C GLY A 187 -9.56 0.57 -6.69
N TYR A 188 -9.16 0.84 -7.94
CA TYR A 188 -8.55 -0.13 -8.85
C TYR A 188 -7.26 -0.78 -8.35
N LEU A 189 -6.59 -0.22 -7.33
CA LEU A 189 -5.42 -0.81 -6.66
C LEU A 189 -5.80 -1.60 -5.41
N THR A 190 -6.86 -1.18 -4.74
CA THR A 190 -7.24 -1.68 -3.41
C THR A 190 -8.22 -2.84 -3.45
N GLU A 191 -8.64 -3.28 -4.63
CA GLU A 191 -9.45 -4.48 -4.79
C GLU A 191 -8.62 -5.77 -4.68
N LYS A 192 -9.22 -6.86 -4.18
CA LYS A 192 -8.53 -8.15 -3.97
C LYS A 192 -7.89 -8.71 -5.24
N THR A 193 -8.44 -8.40 -6.41
CA THR A 193 -8.00 -8.88 -7.73
C THR A 193 -7.32 -7.80 -8.56
N SER A 194 -6.86 -6.69 -7.94
CA SER A 194 -6.25 -5.56 -8.66
C SER A 194 -4.90 -5.86 -9.32
N GLY A 195 -4.27 -6.97 -8.94
CA GLY A 195 -2.90 -7.31 -9.35
C GLY A 195 -1.85 -6.38 -8.75
N TRP A 196 -2.17 -5.64 -7.68
CA TRP A 196 -1.26 -4.67 -7.07
C TRP A 196 0.06 -5.29 -6.62
N VAL A 197 0.02 -6.53 -6.12
CA VAL A 197 1.22 -7.27 -5.68
C VAL A 197 2.24 -7.37 -6.80
N THR A 198 1.81 -7.83 -7.98
CA THR A 198 2.69 -7.97 -9.15
C THR A 198 3.22 -6.60 -9.59
N LYS A 199 2.32 -5.60 -9.73
CA LYS A 199 2.72 -4.25 -10.13
C LYS A 199 3.73 -3.62 -9.19
N PHE A 200 3.54 -3.79 -7.88
CA PHE A 200 4.46 -3.26 -6.88
C PHE A 200 5.80 -3.99 -6.88
N VAL A 201 5.80 -5.32 -7.04
CA VAL A 201 7.04 -6.11 -7.15
C VAL A 201 7.82 -5.69 -8.40
N ASP A 202 7.16 -5.58 -9.55
CA ASP A 202 7.79 -5.17 -10.81
C ASP A 202 8.36 -3.74 -10.69
N PHE A 203 7.58 -2.82 -10.12
CA PHE A 203 8.06 -1.46 -9.84
C PHE A 203 9.29 -1.48 -8.93
N SER A 204 9.24 -2.29 -7.86
CA SER A 204 10.31 -2.39 -6.88
C SER A 204 11.60 -2.94 -7.48
N ILE A 205 11.50 -3.99 -8.30
CA ILE A 205 12.66 -4.54 -9.02
C ILE A 205 13.27 -3.47 -9.90
N ASN A 206 12.47 -2.81 -10.74
CA ASN A 206 12.94 -1.77 -11.65
C ASN A 206 13.59 -0.59 -10.90
N GLU A 207 13.01 -0.15 -9.77
CA GLU A 207 13.60 0.94 -8.98
C GLU A 207 14.88 0.54 -8.28
N ILE A 208 14.97 -0.68 -7.74
CA ILE A 208 16.21 -1.16 -7.11
C ILE A 208 17.30 -1.33 -8.17
N GLU A 209 16.98 -1.92 -9.33
CA GLU A 209 17.92 -2.09 -10.44
C GLU A 209 18.50 -0.76 -10.92
N LYS A 210 17.66 0.27 -11.14
CA LYS A 210 18.12 1.61 -11.55
C LYS A 210 19.10 2.25 -10.55
N ASN A 211 18.97 1.93 -9.27
CA ASN A 211 19.78 2.51 -8.21
C ASN A 211 20.94 1.59 -7.78
N SER A 212 21.09 0.42 -8.41
CA SER A 212 22.15 -0.54 -8.11
C SER A 212 23.30 -0.41 -9.10
N ALA A 213 24.54 -0.51 -8.60
CA ALA A 213 25.73 -0.47 -9.45
C ALA A 213 25.93 -1.76 -10.27
N ASP A 214 25.54 -2.90 -9.69
CA ASP A 214 25.65 -4.23 -10.30
C ASP A 214 24.59 -5.20 -9.74
N ILE A 215 24.62 -6.45 -10.23
CA ILE A 215 23.70 -7.53 -9.83
C ILE A 215 23.82 -7.86 -8.33
N LYS A 216 25.02 -7.75 -7.76
CA LYS A 216 25.23 -8.03 -6.34
C LYS A 216 24.58 -6.94 -5.48
N GLY A 217 24.79 -5.67 -5.85
CA GLY A 217 24.14 -4.52 -5.22
C GLY A 217 22.62 -4.62 -5.27
N PHE A 218 22.06 -5.06 -6.39
CA PHE A 218 20.62 -5.34 -6.49
C PHE A 218 20.17 -6.38 -5.46
N HIS A 219 20.85 -7.53 -5.36
CA HIS A 219 20.48 -8.59 -4.43
C HIS A 219 20.65 -8.19 -2.97
N ASP A 220 21.70 -7.45 -2.64
CA ASP A 220 21.94 -6.93 -1.30
C ASP A 220 20.82 -5.96 -0.89
N GLU A 221 20.47 -5.00 -1.75
CA GLU A 221 19.40 -4.03 -1.50
C GLU A 221 18.01 -4.70 -1.45
N PHE A 222 17.72 -5.59 -2.39
CA PHE A 222 16.46 -6.34 -2.41
C PHE A 222 16.28 -7.17 -1.14
N ARG A 223 17.34 -7.81 -0.63
CA ARG A 223 17.32 -8.57 0.62
C ARG A 223 17.15 -7.66 1.84
N LEU A 224 17.71 -6.45 1.81
CA LEU A 224 17.52 -5.48 2.89
C LEU A 224 16.05 -5.04 2.96
N ILE A 225 15.46 -4.67 1.82
CA ILE A 225 14.07 -4.16 1.72
C ILE A 225 13.04 -5.28 1.94
N PHE A 226 13.23 -6.44 1.30
CA PHE A 226 12.29 -7.55 1.29
C PHE A 226 12.87 -8.82 1.89
N SER A 227 13.39 -8.75 3.12
CA SER A 227 14.14 -9.84 3.75
C SER A 227 13.38 -11.17 3.82
N GLU A 228 12.10 -11.15 4.19
CA GLU A 228 11.29 -12.37 4.25
C GLU A 228 11.03 -12.94 2.85
N LEU A 229 10.71 -12.09 1.86
CA LEU A 229 10.50 -12.52 0.48
C LEU A 229 11.78 -13.11 -0.12
N SER A 230 12.93 -12.47 0.10
CA SER A 230 14.24 -12.98 -0.33
C SER A 230 14.52 -14.35 0.28
N SER A 231 14.24 -14.55 1.57
CA SER A 231 14.39 -15.86 2.22
C SER A 231 13.47 -16.93 1.62
N ILE A 232 12.24 -16.58 1.25
CA ILE A 232 11.31 -17.49 0.56
C ILE A 232 11.85 -17.88 -0.81
N LEU A 233 12.32 -16.89 -1.59
CA LEU A 233 12.85 -17.11 -2.94
C LEU A 233 14.15 -17.93 -2.94
N ASP A 234 15.07 -17.65 -2.02
CA ASP A 234 16.32 -18.40 -1.89
C ASP A 234 16.05 -19.88 -1.61
N ARG A 235 15.09 -20.19 -0.74
CA ARG A 235 14.70 -21.60 -0.45
C ARG A 235 13.94 -22.27 -1.58
N LEU A 236 13.27 -21.50 -2.43
CA LEU A 236 12.60 -21.99 -3.64
C LEU A 236 13.58 -22.33 -4.76
N ARG A 237 14.70 -21.61 -4.87
CA ARG A 237 15.74 -21.83 -5.89
C ARG A 237 16.52 -23.14 -5.72
N PHE A 238 16.54 -23.72 -4.52
CA PHE A 238 17.26 -24.96 -4.22
C PHE A 238 16.35 -26.19 -4.12
N ARG A 239 15.17 -26.15 -4.77
CA ARG A 239 14.34 -27.33 -5.06
C ARG A 239 14.55 -27.74 -6.51
#